data_AF-A0A538P1B6-F1
#
_entry.id   AF-A0A538P1B6-F1
#
_cell.length_a   1.000
_cell.length_b   1.000
_cell.length_c   1.000
_cell.angle_alpha   90.00
_cell.angle_beta   90.00
_cell.angle_gamma   90.00
#
_symmetry.space_group_name_H-M   'P 1'
#
loop_
_entity.id
_entity.type
_entity.pdbx_description
1 polymer ?
#
loop_
_entity_poly.entity_id
_entity_poly.type
_entity_poly.pdbx_seq_one_letter_code
_entity_poly.pdbx_strand_id
1 'polypeptide(L)'
;MRRFVLILFAIVLLPYAAPAKRTAPAKVEPVIYQGVRYVAPNDDGRRAYIEAWDVATNKTLWELTVFTNHIDPKLEEDVQLVFIKALTVRDGTLMVTSERGTTYRVDLKSKAVAPSDLAWSEAPDAAAQRKNIPETIERAISKGPLAKDYEVSFHLNPFYLRGDFNGDGKVDVAVLVKQRSTGKLGIAIIPGGTSKAAILGAGAPLGNGGDDFDWMDNWQVYPKGRVGRGTGEPGVHRLHGDALLVGKSEAASGLIHWDGKHYVWFQQGD
;
A
#
# COMPACT_ATOMS: atom_id res chain seq x y z
N MET A 1 52.65 -46.74 34.88
CA MET A 1 52.81 -45.31 34.60
C MET A 1 51.63 -44.83 33.76
N ARG A 2 50.66 -44.12 34.37
CA ARG A 2 49.51 -43.54 33.67
C ARG A 2 49.54 -42.03 33.92
N ARG A 3 49.87 -41.26 32.88
CA ARG A 3 49.95 -39.79 32.93
C ARG A 3 48.54 -39.24 32.82
N PHE A 4 48.07 -38.52 33.83
CA PHE A 4 46.86 -37.70 33.75
C PHE A 4 47.23 -36.38 33.06
N VAL A 5 46.51 -36.05 31.98
CA VAL A 5 46.57 -34.73 31.35
C VAL A 5 45.40 -33.92 31.92
N LEU A 6 45.72 -32.86 32.67
CA LEU A 6 44.76 -31.85 33.11
C LEU A 6 44.55 -30.85 31.97
N ILE A 7 43.33 -30.80 31.42
CA ILE A 7 42.92 -29.76 30.46
C ILE A 7 42.30 -28.62 31.26
N LEU A 8 42.97 -27.47 31.28
CA LEU A 8 42.47 -26.22 31.85
C LEU A 8 41.46 -25.59 30.88
N PHE A 9 40.19 -25.51 31.25
CA PHE A 9 39.18 -24.74 30.52
C PHE A 9 39.31 -23.26 30.89
N ALA A 10 39.86 -22.45 29.99
CA ALA A 10 39.83 -21.00 30.11
C ALA A 10 38.42 -20.48 29.75
N ILE A 11 37.66 -20.06 30.75
CA ILE A 11 36.38 -19.37 30.55
C ILE A 11 36.70 -17.96 30.08
N VAL A 12 36.43 -17.68 28.80
CA VAL A 12 36.44 -16.31 28.26
C VAL A 12 35.15 -15.64 28.71
N LEU A 13 35.25 -14.78 29.74
CA LEU A 13 34.21 -13.83 30.10
C LEU A 13 34.11 -12.77 28.99
N LEU A 14 33.11 -12.93 28.11
CA LEU A 14 32.68 -11.86 27.22
C LEU A 14 32.17 -10.69 28.07
N PRO A 15 32.72 -9.47 27.93
CA PRO A 15 32.21 -8.32 28.65
C PRO A 15 30.78 -8.03 28.17
N TYR A 16 29.83 -8.08 29.10
CA TYR A 16 28.49 -7.55 28.91
C TYR A 16 28.61 -6.06 28.61
N ALA A 17 28.26 -5.64 27.39
CA ALA A 17 28.14 -4.23 27.07
C ALA A 17 27.01 -3.64 27.92
N ALA A 18 27.34 -2.65 28.75
CA ALA A 18 26.36 -1.84 29.45
C ALA A 18 25.51 -1.07 28.42
N PRO A 19 24.18 -0.92 28.61
CA PRO A 19 23.33 -0.16 27.69
C PRO A 19 23.84 1.28 27.54
N ALA A 20 24.16 1.65 26.31
CA ALA A 20 24.53 3.01 25.95
C ALA A 20 23.31 3.92 26.13
N LYS A 21 23.47 4.99 26.92
CA LYS A 21 22.48 6.08 27.03
C LYS A 21 22.14 6.59 25.64
N ARG A 22 20.84 6.75 25.36
CA ARG A 22 20.36 7.04 24.00
C ARG A 22 20.86 8.40 23.49
N THR A 23 21.21 8.47 22.21
CA THR A 23 21.48 9.73 21.50
C THR A 23 20.21 10.55 21.31
N ALA A 24 20.33 11.88 21.39
CA ALA A 24 19.22 12.79 21.14
C ALA A 24 18.59 12.53 19.76
N PRO A 25 17.26 12.70 19.60
CA PRO A 25 16.60 12.51 18.32
C PRO A 25 17.21 13.42 17.26
N ALA A 26 17.32 12.90 16.03
CA ALA A 26 17.79 13.71 14.91
C ALA A 26 16.83 14.88 14.67
N LYS A 27 17.40 16.06 14.39
CA LYS A 27 16.60 17.21 13.94
C LYS A 27 15.94 16.86 12.61
N VAL A 28 14.63 17.03 12.54
CA VAL A 28 13.85 16.76 11.33
C VAL A 28 13.81 18.01 10.46
N GLU A 29 14.15 17.86 9.19
CA GLU A 29 14.05 18.96 8.22
C GLU A 29 12.58 19.35 7.99
N PRO A 30 12.23 20.64 8.11
CA PRO A 30 10.88 21.10 7.83
C PRO A 30 10.48 20.92 6.37
N VAL A 31 9.20 20.66 6.12
CA VAL A 31 8.65 20.63 4.76
C VAL A 31 7.79 21.87 4.52
N ILE A 32 7.97 22.53 3.38
CA ILE A 32 7.11 23.65 2.96
C ILE A 32 6.16 23.16 1.87
N TYR A 33 4.86 23.37 2.07
CA TYR A 33 3.84 23.07 1.09
C TYR A 33 2.72 24.12 1.14
N GLN A 34 2.36 24.68 -0.01
CA GLN A 34 1.31 25.71 -0.16
C GLN A 34 1.43 26.90 0.82
N GLY A 35 2.65 27.39 1.06
CA GLY A 35 2.89 28.54 1.94
C GLY A 35 2.87 28.22 3.44
N VAL A 36 2.74 26.92 3.79
CA VAL A 36 2.79 26.44 5.17
C VAL A 36 4.06 25.62 5.38
N ARG A 37 4.78 25.89 6.47
CA ARG A 37 5.97 25.15 6.92
C ARG A 37 5.57 24.18 8.03
N TYR A 38 5.77 22.90 7.77
CA TYR A 38 5.51 21.80 8.70
C TYR A 38 6.81 21.41 9.41
N VAL A 39 6.77 21.37 10.74
CA VAL A 39 7.91 21.08 11.61
C VAL A 39 7.55 19.92 12.54
N ALA A 40 8.50 19.04 12.84
CA ALA A 40 8.39 18.06 13.90
C ALA A 40 9.33 18.46 15.05
N PRO A 41 8.83 18.99 16.17
CA PRO A 41 9.69 19.50 17.24
C PRO A 41 10.51 18.43 17.96
N ASN A 42 9.95 17.22 18.13
CA ASN A 42 10.59 16.10 18.85
C ASN A 42 11.14 16.51 20.23
N ASP A 43 10.29 17.09 21.09
CA ASP A 43 10.66 17.62 22.40
C ASP A 43 10.78 16.54 23.50
N ASP A 44 9.73 16.29 24.30
CA ASP A 44 9.77 15.38 25.46
C ASP A 44 9.60 13.91 25.08
N GLY A 45 9.20 13.65 23.84
CA GLY A 45 9.01 12.31 23.29
C GLY A 45 7.77 11.56 23.80
N ARG A 46 6.95 12.12 24.68
CA ARG A 46 5.72 11.47 25.17
C ARG A 46 4.66 11.39 24.07
N ARG A 47 4.65 12.40 23.20
CA ARG A 47 3.88 12.40 21.96
C ARG A 47 4.76 12.87 20.80
N ALA A 48 4.55 12.27 19.65
CA ALA A 48 5.08 12.72 18.38
C ALA A 48 4.02 13.61 17.71
N TYR A 49 4.37 14.87 17.46
CA TYR A 49 3.45 15.84 16.87
C TYR A 49 4.14 16.70 15.82
N ILE A 50 3.31 17.34 15.01
CA ILE A 50 3.74 18.31 14.00
C ILE A 50 3.14 19.68 14.28
N GLU A 51 3.87 20.72 13.91
CA GLU A 51 3.41 22.10 13.91
C GLU A 51 3.34 22.62 12.48
N ALA A 52 2.25 23.33 12.16
CA ALA A 52 2.10 24.05 10.91
C ALA A 52 2.29 25.55 11.16
N TRP A 53 3.16 26.18 10.38
CA TRP A 53 3.50 27.60 10.48
C TRP A 53 3.23 28.30 9.16
N ASP A 54 2.56 29.44 9.19
CA ASP A 54 2.45 30.29 8.02
C ASP A 54 3.82 30.88 7.67
N VAL A 55 4.30 30.67 6.44
CA VAL A 55 5.66 31.08 6.05
C VAL A 55 5.78 32.60 5.97
N ALA A 56 4.71 33.31 5.58
CA ALA A 56 4.75 34.76 5.38
C ALA A 56 4.79 35.54 6.70
N THR A 57 3.99 35.10 7.67
CA THR A 57 3.81 35.78 8.97
C THR A 57 4.60 35.13 10.10
N ASN A 58 5.14 33.93 9.87
CA ASN A 58 5.80 33.09 10.87
C ASN A 58 4.95 32.86 12.14
N LYS A 59 3.62 32.76 11.95
CA LYS A 59 2.68 32.41 13.03
C LYS A 59 2.30 30.95 12.95
N THR A 60 2.19 30.30 14.11
CA THR A 60 1.65 28.95 14.21
C THR A 60 0.19 28.96 13.77
N LEU A 61 -0.14 28.08 12.82
CA LEU A 61 -1.48 27.87 12.32
C LEU A 61 -2.21 26.82 13.16
N TRP A 62 -1.53 25.70 13.43
CA TRP A 62 -2.06 24.62 14.26
C TRP A 62 -0.96 23.63 14.64
N GLU A 63 -1.29 22.78 15.61
CA GLU A 63 -0.49 21.65 16.07
C GLU A 63 -1.32 20.37 15.98
N LEU A 64 -0.69 19.24 15.68
CA LEU A 64 -1.37 17.95 15.56
C LEU A 64 -0.50 16.80 16.09
N THR A 65 -1.02 16.05 17.06
CA THR A 65 -0.42 14.80 17.52
C THR A 65 -0.60 13.71 16.48
N VAL A 66 0.50 13.07 16.08
CA VAL A 66 0.54 11.97 15.11
C VAL A 66 0.45 10.62 15.81
N PHE A 67 1.23 10.42 16.88
CA PHE A 67 1.15 9.23 17.72
C PHE A 67 1.66 9.52 19.13
N THR A 68 1.31 8.66 20.07
CA THR A 68 1.76 8.72 21.47
C THR A 68 2.63 7.52 21.80
N ASN A 69 3.68 7.72 22.58
CA ASN A 69 4.47 6.61 23.10
C ASN A 69 3.82 6.09 24.39
N HIS A 70 3.43 4.82 24.40
CA HIS A 70 2.96 4.16 25.61
C HIS A 70 4.16 3.66 26.41
N ILE A 71 4.40 4.30 27.56
CA ILE A 71 5.56 4.03 28.41
C ILE A 71 5.15 3.05 29.52
N ASP A 72 5.85 1.92 29.61
CA ASP A 72 5.81 1.04 30.76
C ASP A 72 6.67 1.65 31.88
N PRO A 73 6.10 2.00 33.05
CA PRO A 73 6.83 2.59 34.16
C PRO A 73 7.87 1.64 34.79
N LYS A 74 7.86 0.35 34.44
CA LYS A 74 8.83 -0.65 34.92
C LYS A 74 10.08 -0.72 34.04
N LEU A 75 10.09 -0.04 32.90
CA LEU A 75 11.20 -0.02 31.95
C LEU A 75 11.79 1.41 31.90
N GLU A 76 13.05 1.52 31.47
CA GLU A 76 13.70 2.81 31.27
C GLU A 76 12.95 3.63 30.20
N GLU A 77 12.65 4.90 30.49
CA GLU A 77 11.76 5.73 29.67
C GLU A 77 12.37 6.05 28.29
N ASP A 78 13.65 6.43 28.24
CA ASP A 78 14.34 6.86 27.02
C ASP A 78 14.52 5.75 25.98
N VAL A 79 14.58 4.49 26.45
CA VAL A 79 14.61 3.28 25.61
C VAL A 79 13.27 3.06 24.88
N GLN A 80 12.17 3.56 25.44
CA GLN A 80 10.81 3.34 24.93
C GLN A 80 10.35 4.44 23.97
N LEU A 81 10.94 5.63 24.04
CA LEU A 81 10.55 6.78 23.20
C LEU A 81 10.76 6.49 21.71
N VAL A 82 9.81 6.94 20.89
CA VAL A 82 9.92 6.93 19.43
C VAL A 82 9.62 8.33 18.93
N PHE A 83 10.54 8.89 18.14
CA PHE A 83 10.41 10.21 17.58
C PHE A 83 10.05 10.18 16.09
N ILE A 84 9.65 11.33 15.56
CA ILE A 84 9.51 11.53 14.12
C ILE A 84 10.92 11.63 13.54
N LYS A 85 11.20 10.88 12.49
CA LYS A 85 12.49 10.89 11.78
C LYS A 85 12.46 11.74 10.52
N ALA A 86 11.33 11.77 9.82
CA ALA A 86 11.22 12.49 8.55
C ALA A 86 9.81 13.00 8.28
N LEU A 87 9.74 14.12 7.56
CA LEU A 87 8.53 14.66 6.97
C LEU A 87 8.70 14.68 5.45
N THR A 88 7.68 14.27 4.70
CA THR A 88 7.62 14.47 3.24
C THR A 88 6.18 14.78 2.83
N VAL A 89 5.97 15.46 1.71
CA VAL A 89 4.63 15.65 1.15
C VAL A 89 4.54 14.88 -0.16
N ARG A 90 3.45 14.14 -0.34
CA ARG A 90 3.11 13.41 -1.57
C ARG A 90 1.62 13.63 -1.85
N ASP A 91 1.29 14.11 -3.04
CA ASP A 91 -0.09 14.31 -3.50
C ASP A 91 -0.98 15.10 -2.52
N GLY A 92 -0.41 16.08 -1.82
CA GLY A 92 -1.13 16.91 -0.84
C GLY A 92 -1.38 16.24 0.52
N THR A 93 -0.86 15.04 0.75
CA THR A 93 -0.79 14.39 2.06
C THR A 93 0.60 14.58 2.66
N LEU A 94 0.65 14.91 3.96
CA LEU A 94 1.91 14.96 4.70
C LEU A 94 2.20 13.56 5.27
N MET A 95 3.32 12.98 4.85
CA MET A 95 3.85 11.72 5.35
C MET A 95 4.82 12.00 6.50
N VAL A 96 4.59 11.34 7.63
CA VAL A 96 5.37 11.46 8.86
C VAL A 96 5.98 10.11 9.19
N THR A 97 7.28 9.94 9.02
CA THR A 97 7.97 8.66 9.29
C THR A 97 8.57 8.66 10.68
N SER A 98 8.29 7.64 11.48
CA SER A 98 8.88 7.43 12.80
C SER A 98 10.28 6.80 12.71
N GLU A 99 11.05 6.85 13.79
CA GLU A 99 12.36 6.18 13.86
C GLU A 99 12.28 4.65 13.70
N ARG A 100 11.12 4.06 13.98
CA ARG A 100 10.86 2.61 13.76
C ARG A 100 10.49 2.27 12.32
N GLY A 101 10.41 3.27 11.43
CA GLY A 101 10.08 3.09 10.02
C GLY A 101 8.59 3.16 9.69
N THR A 102 7.71 3.11 10.70
CA THR A 102 6.28 3.33 10.51
C THR A 102 6.05 4.71 9.93
N THR A 103 5.34 4.78 8.81
CA THR A 103 4.96 6.06 8.22
C THR A 103 3.50 6.34 8.52
N TYR A 104 3.16 7.55 8.91
CA TYR A 104 1.81 8.04 9.16
C TYR A 104 1.44 9.03 8.06
N ARG A 105 0.19 9.03 7.65
CA ARG A 105 -0.40 9.94 6.68
C ARG A 105 -1.23 10.96 7.44
N VAL A 106 -1.03 12.23 7.13
CA VAL A 106 -1.77 13.36 7.68
C VAL A 106 -2.48 14.08 6.56
N ASP A 107 -3.81 14.07 6.57
CA ASP A 107 -4.61 14.93 5.68
C ASP A 107 -4.52 16.37 6.17
N LEU A 108 -3.99 17.27 5.32
CA LEU A 108 -3.71 18.65 5.71
C LEU A 108 -4.97 19.52 5.85
N LYS A 109 -6.12 19.06 5.34
CA LYS A 109 -7.42 19.75 5.46
C LYS A 109 -8.18 19.29 6.70
N SER A 110 -8.41 17.98 6.83
CA SER A 110 -9.19 17.40 7.92
C SER A 110 -8.38 17.19 9.20
N LYS A 111 -7.04 17.16 9.09
CA LYS A 111 -6.11 16.82 10.17
C LYS A 111 -6.26 15.37 10.66
N ALA A 112 -6.89 14.50 9.87
CA ALA A 112 -6.95 13.08 10.15
C ALA A 112 -5.54 12.45 10.05
N VAL A 113 -5.24 11.53 10.97
CA VAL A 113 -3.97 10.80 11.02
C VAL A 113 -4.25 9.32 10.92
N ALA A 114 -3.53 8.62 10.04
CA ALA A 114 -3.60 7.18 9.91
C ALA A 114 -2.21 6.60 9.59
N PRO A 115 -1.80 5.46 10.19
CA PRO A 115 -0.65 4.69 9.73
C PRO A 115 -0.79 4.39 8.23
N SER A 116 0.32 4.51 7.49
CA SER A 116 0.38 4.20 6.06
C SER A 116 0.22 2.71 5.77
N ASP A 117 0.49 1.87 6.77
CA ASP A 117 0.36 0.40 6.70
C ASP A 117 -1.07 -0.06 7.06
N LEU A 118 -1.91 0.86 7.54
CA LEU A 118 -3.36 0.67 7.62
C LEU A 118 -3.96 1.23 6.34
N ALA A 119 -4.51 0.33 5.52
CA ALA A 119 -5.22 0.67 4.30
C ALA A 119 -6.12 1.89 4.52
N TRP A 120 -5.81 2.97 3.82
CA TRP A 120 -6.74 4.09 3.70
C TRP A 120 -8.00 3.57 3.02
N SER A 121 -9.10 3.62 3.75
CA SER A 121 -10.37 3.99 3.16
C SER A 121 -10.62 5.44 3.54
N GLU A 122 -10.50 6.40 2.61
CA GLU A 122 -11.18 7.70 2.78
C GLU A 122 -11.38 8.44 1.44
N ALA A 123 -12.58 9.00 1.26
CA ALA A 123 -12.92 9.94 0.21
C ALA A 123 -12.62 11.37 0.70
N PRO A 124 -11.72 12.10 0.01
CA PRO A 124 -12.16 13.21 -0.85
C PRO A 124 -11.54 13.21 -2.26
N ASP A 125 -10.83 12.15 -2.67
CA ASP A 125 -10.26 12.03 -4.03
C ASP A 125 -11.21 11.34 -5.03
N ALA A 126 -12.17 10.54 -4.55
CA ALA A 126 -13.15 9.88 -5.42
C ALA A 126 -13.94 10.88 -6.30
N ALA A 127 -14.21 12.10 -5.82
CA ALA A 127 -14.92 13.12 -6.61
C ALA A 127 -14.05 13.75 -7.71
N ALA A 128 -12.74 13.87 -7.50
CA ALA A 128 -11.80 14.37 -8.50
C ALA A 128 -11.39 13.27 -9.48
N GLN A 129 -11.15 12.05 -8.99
CA GLN A 129 -10.92 10.86 -9.81
C GLN A 129 -12.14 10.53 -10.68
N ARG A 130 -13.38 10.72 -10.18
CA ARG A 130 -14.62 10.67 -10.99
C ARG A 130 -14.60 11.61 -12.19
N LYS A 131 -13.93 12.76 -12.10
CA LYS A 131 -13.82 13.73 -13.21
C LYS A 131 -12.79 13.31 -14.27
N ASN A 132 -11.87 12.41 -13.94
CA ASN A 132 -10.80 11.92 -14.82
C ASN A 132 -11.00 10.46 -15.23
N ILE A 133 -12.23 9.93 -15.14
CA ILE A 133 -12.55 8.58 -15.62
C ILE A 133 -12.51 8.59 -17.16
N PRO A 134 -11.71 7.71 -17.80
CA PRO A 134 -11.75 7.51 -19.23
C PRO A 134 -13.16 7.21 -19.75
N GLU A 135 -13.53 7.80 -20.89
CA GLU A 135 -14.88 7.67 -21.48
C GLU A 135 -15.33 6.20 -21.64
N THR A 136 -14.40 5.30 -21.95
CA THR A 136 -14.66 3.86 -22.05
C THR A 136 -15.19 3.27 -20.74
N ILE A 137 -14.61 3.64 -19.60
CA ILE A 137 -15.07 3.20 -18.27
C ILE A 137 -16.41 3.84 -17.96
N GLU A 138 -16.57 5.12 -18.27
CA GLU A 138 -17.83 5.83 -18.04
C GLU A 138 -18.99 5.18 -18.81
N ARG A 139 -18.79 4.86 -20.09
CA ARG A 139 -19.81 4.21 -20.95
C ARG A 139 -20.09 2.77 -20.57
N ALA A 140 -19.13 2.03 -20.00
CA ALA A 140 -19.34 0.63 -19.62
C ALA A 140 -19.92 0.49 -18.21
N ILE A 141 -19.38 1.24 -17.25
CA ILE A 141 -19.65 1.08 -15.82
C ILE A 141 -20.57 2.18 -15.29
N SER A 142 -20.31 3.46 -15.55
CA SER A 142 -21.06 4.54 -14.88
C SER A 142 -22.40 4.88 -15.56
N LYS A 143 -22.46 4.77 -16.89
CA LYS A 143 -23.61 5.08 -17.74
C LYS A 143 -24.07 3.87 -18.57
N GLY A 144 -23.35 2.75 -18.45
CA GLY A 144 -23.54 1.56 -19.27
C GLY A 144 -24.47 0.51 -18.65
N PRO A 145 -24.52 -0.68 -19.27
CA PRO A 145 -25.33 -1.80 -18.79
C PRO A 145 -25.02 -2.22 -17.35
N LEU A 146 -23.79 -1.97 -16.87
CA LEU A 146 -23.33 -2.37 -15.54
C LEU A 146 -23.61 -1.32 -14.46
N ALA A 147 -24.10 -0.12 -14.80
CA ALA A 147 -24.26 0.99 -13.85
C ALA A 147 -25.24 0.71 -12.71
N LYS A 148 -26.24 -0.12 -12.98
CA LYS A 148 -27.24 -0.54 -12.00
C LYS A 148 -26.63 -1.41 -10.90
N ASP A 149 -25.69 -2.26 -11.25
CA ASP A 149 -25.19 -3.32 -10.37
C ASP A 149 -23.80 -3.02 -9.81
N TYR A 150 -23.04 -2.14 -10.49
CA TYR A 150 -21.65 -1.84 -10.17
C TYR A 150 -21.36 -0.33 -10.15
N GLU A 151 -20.31 0.03 -9.41
CA GLU A 151 -19.67 1.34 -9.47
C GLU A 151 -18.16 1.22 -9.57
N VAL A 152 -17.51 2.26 -10.10
CA VAL A 152 -16.05 2.33 -10.12
C VAL A 152 -15.56 2.43 -8.68
N SER A 153 -14.63 1.54 -8.33
CA SER A 153 -13.93 1.54 -7.05
C SER A 153 -12.60 2.27 -7.20
N PHE A 154 -12.23 3.00 -6.14
CA PHE A 154 -10.96 3.70 -6.03
C PHE A 154 -10.09 3.10 -4.92
N HIS A 155 -10.32 1.81 -4.62
CA HIS A 155 -9.63 1.06 -3.57
C HIS A 155 -8.10 1.09 -3.72
N LEU A 156 -7.61 0.97 -4.96
CA LEU A 156 -6.19 1.12 -5.30
C LEU A 156 -6.00 2.23 -6.33
N ASN A 157 -4.81 2.82 -6.33
CA ASN A 157 -4.37 3.80 -7.31
C ASN A 157 -3.07 3.29 -8.00
N PRO A 158 -2.99 3.19 -9.33
CA PRO A 158 -4.04 3.50 -10.31
C PRO A 158 -5.29 2.65 -10.12
N PHE A 159 -6.49 3.22 -10.28
CA PHE A 159 -7.77 2.50 -10.14
C PHE A 159 -8.22 1.83 -11.46
N TYR A 160 -7.48 2.09 -12.54
CA TYR A 160 -7.60 1.39 -13.81
C TYR A 160 -6.22 1.16 -14.44
N LEU A 161 -6.10 0.09 -15.22
CA LEU A 161 -4.92 -0.27 -16.00
C LEU A 161 -5.29 -0.46 -17.47
N ARG A 162 -4.29 -0.33 -18.35
CA ARG A 162 -4.44 -0.50 -19.80
C ARG A 162 -3.47 -1.58 -20.28
N GLY A 163 -3.96 -2.49 -21.11
CA GLY A 163 -3.19 -3.62 -21.63
C GLY A 163 -4.01 -4.41 -22.65
N ASP A 164 -3.40 -5.40 -23.28
CA ASP A 164 -4.05 -6.34 -24.23
C ASP A 164 -4.51 -7.59 -23.45
N PHE A 165 -5.51 -7.45 -22.57
CA PHE A 165 -5.84 -8.47 -21.57
C PHE A 165 -6.56 -9.68 -22.15
N ASN A 166 -7.30 -9.50 -23.24
CA ASN A 166 -7.96 -10.59 -23.96
C ASN A 166 -7.11 -11.19 -25.11
N GLY A 167 -5.94 -10.60 -25.41
CA GLY A 167 -5.03 -11.07 -26.45
C GLY A 167 -5.45 -10.77 -27.89
N ASP A 168 -6.42 -9.87 -28.11
CA ASP A 168 -6.88 -9.49 -29.45
C ASP A 168 -6.02 -8.41 -30.13
N GLY A 169 -5.01 -7.89 -29.42
CA GLY A 169 -4.07 -6.89 -29.92
C GLY A 169 -4.56 -5.45 -29.83
N LYS A 170 -5.75 -5.19 -29.28
CA LYS A 170 -6.25 -3.84 -28.95
C LYS A 170 -5.96 -3.51 -27.50
N VAL A 171 -6.03 -2.21 -27.19
CA VAL A 171 -5.87 -1.73 -25.82
C VAL A 171 -7.20 -1.86 -25.08
N ASP A 172 -7.22 -2.78 -24.14
CA ASP A 172 -8.30 -3.00 -23.18
C ASP A 172 -8.10 -2.12 -21.93
N VAL A 173 -9.13 -2.06 -21.11
CA VAL A 173 -9.11 -1.41 -19.80
C VAL A 173 -9.51 -2.39 -18.72
N ALA A 174 -8.68 -2.56 -17.69
CA ALA A 174 -9.06 -3.19 -16.44
C ALA A 174 -9.39 -2.08 -15.44
N VAL A 175 -10.52 -2.14 -14.74
CA VAL A 175 -10.91 -1.13 -13.75
C VAL A 175 -11.46 -1.79 -12.49
N LEU A 176 -11.08 -1.25 -11.33
CA LEU A 176 -11.63 -1.72 -10.06
C LEU A 176 -13.11 -1.35 -9.96
N VAL A 177 -13.93 -2.29 -9.54
CA VAL A 177 -15.37 -2.10 -9.37
C VAL A 177 -15.84 -2.61 -8.01
N LYS A 178 -16.91 -2.01 -7.52
CA LYS A 178 -17.64 -2.46 -6.33
C LYS A 178 -19.04 -2.88 -6.75
N GLN A 179 -19.46 -4.08 -6.38
CA GLN A 179 -20.84 -4.51 -6.57
C GLN A 179 -21.73 -3.78 -5.56
N ARG A 180 -22.77 -3.10 -6.04
CA ARG A 180 -23.62 -2.25 -5.20
C ARG A 180 -24.43 -3.04 -4.17
N SER A 181 -24.88 -4.25 -4.52
CA SER A 181 -25.75 -5.06 -3.66
C SER A 181 -25.02 -5.69 -2.48
N THR A 182 -23.76 -6.10 -2.65
CA THR A 182 -22.98 -6.82 -1.63
C THR A 182 -21.85 -5.99 -1.04
N GLY A 183 -21.40 -4.96 -1.75
CA GLY A 183 -20.21 -4.19 -1.42
C GLY A 183 -18.88 -4.87 -1.78
N LYS A 184 -18.91 -6.10 -2.34
CA LYS A 184 -17.70 -6.84 -2.71
C LYS A 184 -16.95 -6.14 -3.85
N LEU A 185 -15.62 -6.18 -3.77
CA LEU A 185 -14.73 -5.62 -4.79
C LEU A 185 -14.36 -6.65 -5.86
N GLY A 186 -14.09 -6.16 -7.06
CA GLY A 186 -13.62 -6.95 -8.18
C GLY A 186 -13.05 -6.07 -9.29
N ILE A 187 -12.89 -6.66 -10.47
CA ILE A 187 -12.29 -6.03 -11.64
C ILE A 187 -13.24 -6.20 -12.83
N ALA A 188 -13.51 -5.10 -13.54
CA ALA A 188 -14.13 -5.15 -14.84
C ALA A 188 -13.06 -5.04 -15.94
N ILE A 189 -13.01 -6.01 -16.86
CA ILE A 189 -12.18 -5.94 -18.06
C ILE A 189 -13.05 -5.52 -19.24
N ILE A 190 -12.77 -4.36 -19.82
CA ILE A 190 -13.48 -3.76 -20.95
C ILE A 190 -12.58 -3.86 -22.19
N PRO A 191 -12.89 -4.75 -23.15
CA PRO A 191 -12.08 -4.88 -24.34
C PRO A 191 -12.08 -3.63 -25.22
N GLY A 192 -11.00 -3.45 -25.99
CA GLY A 192 -10.81 -2.31 -26.87
C GLY A 192 -11.94 -2.15 -27.91
N GLY A 193 -12.63 -1.01 -27.89
CA GLY A 193 -13.69 -0.68 -28.85
C GLY A 193 -15.06 -1.27 -28.55
N THR A 194 -15.29 -1.79 -27.34
CA THR A 194 -16.60 -2.23 -26.84
C THR A 194 -16.94 -1.59 -25.49
N SER A 195 -18.21 -1.67 -25.08
CA SER A 195 -18.68 -1.32 -23.73
C SER A 195 -19.11 -2.54 -22.91
N LYS A 196 -19.01 -3.74 -23.48
CA LYS A 196 -19.25 -5.00 -22.76
C LYS A 196 -18.02 -5.32 -21.92
N ALA A 197 -18.20 -5.52 -20.63
CA ALA A 197 -17.12 -5.89 -19.72
C ALA A 197 -17.30 -7.30 -19.18
N ALA A 198 -16.18 -8.00 -18.94
CA ALA A 198 -16.15 -9.19 -18.10
C ALA A 198 -15.93 -8.77 -16.64
N ILE A 199 -16.70 -9.34 -15.70
CA ILE A 199 -16.56 -9.07 -14.26
C ILE A 199 -15.85 -10.24 -13.59
N LEU A 200 -14.81 -9.93 -12.84
CA LEU A 200 -13.96 -10.86 -12.10
C LEU A 200 -14.01 -10.48 -10.61
N GLY A 201 -14.25 -11.45 -9.72
CA GLY A 201 -14.55 -11.13 -8.32
C GLY A 201 -15.94 -10.49 -8.20
N ALA A 202 -16.09 -9.55 -7.27
CA ALA A 202 -17.34 -8.82 -7.02
C ALA A 202 -18.57 -9.74 -6.86
N GLY A 203 -18.39 -10.82 -6.09
CA GLY A 203 -19.37 -11.88 -5.82
C GLY A 203 -19.28 -13.11 -6.73
N ALA A 204 -18.41 -13.10 -7.76
CA ALA A 204 -18.11 -14.28 -8.57
C ALA A 204 -16.70 -14.81 -8.25
N PRO A 205 -16.55 -16.07 -7.80
CA PRO A 205 -15.26 -16.61 -7.39
C PRO A 205 -14.29 -16.77 -8.57
N LEU A 206 -13.01 -16.44 -8.35
CA LEU A 206 -11.92 -16.62 -9.31
C LEU A 206 -10.70 -17.28 -8.66
N GLY A 207 -10.63 -18.62 -8.75
CA GLY A 207 -9.52 -19.40 -8.21
C GLY A 207 -9.23 -19.08 -6.74
N ASN A 208 -7.95 -18.96 -6.38
CA ASN A 208 -7.54 -18.62 -5.02
C ASN A 208 -7.74 -17.14 -4.68
N GLY A 209 -8.05 -16.28 -5.67
CA GLY A 209 -8.37 -14.87 -5.43
C GLY A 209 -9.72 -14.65 -4.73
N GLY A 210 -10.53 -15.70 -4.58
CA GLY A 210 -11.83 -15.62 -3.94
C GLY A 210 -12.87 -14.87 -4.79
N ASP A 211 -13.93 -14.38 -4.15
CA ASP A 211 -15.00 -13.64 -4.81
C ASP A 211 -15.08 -12.16 -4.38
N ASP A 212 -14.22 -11.73 -3.46
CA ASP A 212 -14.11 -10.35 -2.97
C ASP A 212 -12.64 -9.95 -2.97
N PHE A 213 -12.30 -8.90 -3.73
CA PHE A 213 -10.93 -8.48 -3.97
C PHE A 213 -10.46 -7.36 -3.02
N ASP A 214 -11.18 -7.14 -1.91
CA ASP A 214 -10.77 -6.19 -0.86
C ASP A 214 -9.40 -6.49 -0.25
N TRP A 215 -8.96 -7.75 -0.32
CA TRP A 215 -7.64 -8.19 0.15
C TRP A 215 -6.46 -7.62 -0.63
N MET A 216 -6.69 -7.13 -1.86
CA MET A 216 -5.63 -6.61 -2.73
C MET A 216 -5.15 -5.24 -2.21
N ASP A 217 -3.83 -5.09 -2.07
CA ASP A 217 -3.17 -3.79 -1.84
C ASP A 217 -2.26 -3.36 -3.01
N ASN A 218 -2.02 -4.27 -3.96
CA ASN A 218 -1.24 -4.00 -5.15
C ASN A 218 -1.83 -4.68 -6.38
N TRP A 219 -1.66 -4.02 -7.52
CA TRP A 219 -1.92 -4.60 -8.82
C TRP A 219 -1.17 -3.89 -9.93
N GLN A 220 -0.79 -4.62 -10.97
CA GLN A 220 -0.08 -4.08 -12.13
C GLN A 220 -0.28 -4.93 -13.38
N VAL A 221 0.04 -4.35 -14.54
CA VAL A 221 0.06 -5.09 -15.81
C VAL A 221 1.30 -5.97 -15.83
N TYR A 222 1.09 -7.26 -16.08
CA TYR A 222 2.15 -8.22 -16.35
C TYR A 222 2.18 -8.48 -17.86
N PRO A 223 3.25 -8.05 -18.58
CA PRO A 223 3.29 -8.15 -20.03
C PRO A 223 3.14 -9.57 -20.55
N LYS A 224 2.49 -9.72 -21.71
CA LYS A 224 2.42 -11.00 -22.41
C LYS A 224 3.80 -11.59 -22.65
N GLY A 225 3.97 -12.87 -22.32
CA GLY A 225 5.27 -13.50 -22.34
C GLY A 225 5.26 -14.92 -21.78
N ARG A 226 6.45 -15.45 -21.50
CA ARG A 226 6.62 -16.74 -20.83
C ARG A 226 6.57 -16.51 -19.33
N VAL A 227 5.63 -17.12 -18.64
CA VAL A 227 5.56 -17.14 -17.18
C VAL A 227 6.23 -18.41 -16.69
N GLY A 228 7.24 -18.28 -15.85
CA GLY A 228 7.78 -19.39 -15.06
C GLY A 228 6.98 -19.53 -13.77
N ARG A 229 6.63 -20.77 -13.39
CA ARG A 229 6.32 -21.10 -11.99
C ARG A 229 7.62 -20.91 -11.19
N GLY A 230 7.57 -20.26 -10.03
CA GLY A 230 8.72 -20.13 -9.14
C GLY A 230 9.44 -21.47 -8.93
N THR A 231 10.78 -21.41 -8.84
CA THR A 231 11.78 -22.49 -8.68
C THR A 231 11.28 -23.93 -8.77
N GLY A 232 11.45 -24.57 -9.95
CA GLY A 232 11.66 -26.02 -10.02
C GLY A 232 10.78 -26.85 -10.97
N GLU A 233 9.76 -26.30 -11.62
CA GLU A 233 8.90 -27.08 -12.53
C GLU A 233 9.06 -26.69 -14.02
N PRO A 234 9.27 -27.65 -14.94
CA PRO A 234 9.36 -27.39 -16.37
C PRO A 234 7.94 -27.25 -16.96
N GLY A 235 7.44 -26.02 -17.06
CA GLY A 235 6.21 -25.71 -17.76
C GLY A 235 6.21 -24.27 -18.25
N VAL A 236 6.36 -24.06 -19.56
CA VAL A 236 6.26 -22.72 -20.15
C VAL A 236 4.78 -22.39 -20.28
N HIS A 237 4.22 -21.63 -19.33
CA HIS A 237 2.88 -21.09 -19.51
C HIS A 237 2.97 -19.84 -20.40
N ARG A 238 2.38 -19.92 -21.59
CA ARG A 238 2.36 -18.81 -22.54
C ARG A 238 1.05 -18.06 -22.40
N LEU A 239 1.14 -16.79 -22.08
CA LEU A 239 -0.04 -15.94 -21.98
C LEU A 239 -0.57 -15.57 -23.37
N HIS A 240 -1.90 -15.61 -23.54
CA HIS A 240 -2.57 -15.19 -24.77
C HIS A 240 -2.57 -13.67 -24.94
N GLY A 241 -2.56 -12.92 -23.83
CA GLY A 241 -2.49 -11.46 -23.75
C GLY A 241 -1.69 -11.02 -22.53
N ASP A 242 -1.74 -9.74 -22.22
CA ASP A 242 -1.24 -9.21 -20.95
C ASP A 242 -2.06 -9.81 -19.78
N ALA A 243 -1.43 -10.00 -18.63
CA ALA A 243 -2.08 -10.46 -17.42
C ALA A 243 -2.16 -9.32 -16.38
N LEU A 244 -3.00 -9.52 -15.37
CA LEU A 244 -3.00 -8.69 -14.17
C LEU A 244 -2.28 -9.45 -13.06
N LEU A 245 -1.17 -8.89 -12.58
CA LEU A 245 -0.62 -9.31 -11.31
C LEU A 245 -1.41 -8.59 -10.21
N VAL A 246 -2.02 -9.36 -9.33
CA VAL A 246 -2.76 -8.88 -8.16
C VAL A 246 -2.14 -9.48 -6.90
N GLY A 247 -2.07 -8.70 -5.83
CA GLY A 247 -1.35 -9.16 -4.65
C GLY A 247 -1.70 -8.40 -3.38
N LYS A 248 -1.27 -9.00 -2.28
CA LYS A 248 -1.12 -8.39 -0.97
C LYS A 248 0.37 -8.35 -0.66
N SER A 249 0.87 -7.16 -0.37
CA SER A 249 2.29 -6.90 -0.16
C SER A 249 2.80 -7.79 0.96
N GLU A 250 3.93 -8.47 0.71
CA GLU A 250 4.59 -9.38 1.66
C GLU A 250 3.78 -10.62 2.09
N ALA A 251 2.68 -10.93 1.39
CA ALA A 251 1.89 -12.15 1.62
C ALA A 251 1.80 -12.97 0.34
N ALA A 252 0.75 -12.78 -0.46
CA ALA A 252 0.47 -13.62 -1.60
C ALA A 252 0.27 -12.81 -2.89
N SER A 253 0.53 -13.45 -4.03
CA SER A 253 0.23 -12.87 -5.34
C SER A 253 -0.30 -13.91 -6.33
N GLY A 254 -1.10 -13.44 -7.28
CA GLY A 254 -1.61 -14.23 -8.39
C GLY A 254 -1.66 -13.45 -9.68
N LEU A 255 -1.59 -14.18 -10.79
CA LEU A 255 -1.87 -13.66 -12.11
C LEU A 255 -3.31 -14.00 -12.50
N ILE A 256 -4.03 -13.00 -12.97
CA ILE A 256 -5.28 -13.18 -13.71
C ILE A 256 -4.94 -13.03 -15.19
N HIS A 257 -5.17 -14.06 -15.98
CA HIS A 257 -4.86 -14.04 -17.41
C HIS A 257 -5.96 -14.67 -18.25
N TRP A 258 -5.99 -14.32 -19.54
CA TRP A 258 -6.87 -14.95 -20.52
C TRP A 258 -6.30 -16.29 -20.99
N ASP A 259 -7.13 -17.33 -21.02
CA ASP A 259 -6.77 -18.67 -21.52
C ASP A 259 -7.19 -18.93 -22.99
N GLY A 260 -7.73 -17.90 -23.66
CA GLY A 260 -8.34 -18.00 -24.98
C GLY A 260 -9.88 -17.98 -24.96
N LYS A 261 -10.51 -18.25 -23.81
CA LYS A 261 -11.96 -18.30 -23.65
C LYS A 261 -12.49 -17.65 -22.38
N HIS A 262 -11.76 -17.71 -21.27
CA HIS A 262 -12.11 -17.11 -19.99
C HIS A 262 -10.87 -16.52 -19.30
N TYR A 263 -11.12 -15.63 -18.34
CA TYR A 263 -10.09 -15.19 -17.41
C TYR A 263 -9.92 -16.23 -16.30
N VAL A 264 -8.68 -16.61 -16.02
CA VAL A 264 -8.32 -17.66 -15.06
C VAL A 264 -7.23 -17.17 -14.10
N TRP A 265 -7.21 -17.76 -12.91
CA TRP A 265 -6.24 -17.50 -11.86
C TRP A 265 -5.02 -18.41 -11.99
N PHE A 266 -3.83 -17.85 -11.75
CA PHE A 266 -2.57 -18.57 -11.64
C PHE A 266 -1.75 -18.07 -10.45
N GLN A 267 -1.49 -18.93 -9.46
CA GLN A 267 -0.75 -18.57 -8.24
C GLN A 267 0.72 -18.21 -8.55
N GLN A 268 1.24 -17.13 -7.94
CA GLN A 268 2.63 -16.66 -8.09
C GLN A 268 3.48 -16.68 -6.80
N GLY A 269 2.90 -17.01 -5.65
CA GLY A 269 3.61 -17.15 -4.36
C GLY A 269 2.63 -17.09 -3.19
N ASP A 270 3.04 -17.62 -2.03
CA ASP A 270 2.26 -17.70 -0.78
C ASP A 270 2.90 -16.88 0.34
#